data_AF-A0A536W3H8-F1
#
_entry.id   AF-A0A536W3H8-F1
#
_cell.length_a   1.000
_cell.length_b   1.000
_cell.length_c   1.000
_cell.angle_alpha   90.00
_cell.angle_beta   90.00
_cell.angle_gamma   90.00
#
_symmetry.space_group_name_H-M   'P 1'
#
loop_
_entity.id
_entity.type
_entity.pdbx_description
1 polymer ?
#
loop_
_entity_poly.entity_id
_entity_poly.type
_entity_poly.pdbx_seq_one_letter_code
_entity_poly.pdbx_strand_id
1 'polypeptide(L)'
;MYLLAKLLHVIGVIAFLGNITTGLFWHMHAARTQDAKCLAHTMDGIIRSDRLFTIPGVIVIIVTGVAAAIYGHLPILGTGWILWTLVLFLVSGVIFMIRVAPLQRRLRALAQAGAQSGSF
;
A
#
# COMPACT_ATOMS: atom_id res chain seq x y z
N MET A 1 -4.61 27.24 -4.52
CA MET A 1 -4.40 26.29 -3.41
C MET A 1 -5.14 24.97 -3.61
N TYR A 2 -6.45 24.99 -3.91
CA TYR A 2 -7.22 23.77 -4.25
C TYR A 2 -6.56 22.87 -5.32
N LEU A 3 -6.17 23.43 -6.48
CA LEU A 3 -5.57 22.66 -7.58
C LEU A 3 -4.24 21.99 -7.19
N LEU A 4 -3.42 22.66 -6.38
CA LEU A 4 -2.16 22.09 -5.89
C LEU A 4 -2.43 20.92 -4.93
N ALA A 5 -3.35 21.08 -3.99
CA ALA A 5 -3.75 20.00 -3.09
C ALA A 5 -4.31 18.79 -3.88
N LYS A 6 -5.16 19.05 -4.89
CA LYS A 6 -5.68 18.01 -5.78
C LYS A 6 -4.56 17.31 -6.57
N LEU A 7 -3.59 18.06 -7.09
CA LEU A 7 -2.45 17.48 -7.81
C LEU A 7 -1.63 16.55 -6.90
N LEU A 8 -1.26 17.02 -5.70
CA LEU A 8 -0.52 16.22 -4.73
C LEU A 8 -1.31 14.98 -4.29
N HIS A 9 -2.63 15.10 -4.15
CA HIS A 9 -3.51 13.97 -3.84
C HIS A 9 -3.46 12.91 -4.94
N VAL A 10 -3.61 13.31 -6.21
CA VAL A 10 -3.56 12.38 -7.35
C VAL A 10 -2.19 11.72 -7.47
N ILE A 11 -1.09 12.47 -7.28
CA ILE A 11 0.26 11.90 -7.27
C ILE A 11 0.41 10.86 -6.14
N GLY A 12 -0.10 11.16 -4.94
CA GLY A 12 -0.12 10.24 -3.82
C GLY A 12 -0.90 8.96 -4.14
N VAL A 13 -2.07 9.08 -4.77
CA VAL A 13 -2.89 7.93 -5.21
C VAL A 13 -2.14 7.08 -6.24
N ILE A 14 -1.49 7.71 -7.24
CA ILE A 14 -0.71 7.00 -8.25
C ILE A 14 0.45 6.23 -7.62
N ALA A 15 1.21 6.87 -6.72
CA ALA A 15 2.33 6.23 -6.03
C ALA A 15 1.87 5.06 -5.14
N PHE A 16 0.81 5.26 -4.36
CA PHE A 16 0.22 4.24 -3.49
C PHE A 16 -0.28 3.04 -4.29
N LEU A 17 -1.14 3.27 -5.29
CA LEU A 17 -1.73 2.19 -6.09
C LEU A 17 -0.68 1.50 -6.97
N GLY A 18 0.26 2.28 -7.53
CA GLY A 18 1.38 1.76 -8.31
C GLY A 18 2.26 0.81 -7.50
N ASN A 19 2.60 1.18 -6.25
CA ASN A 19 3.38 0.31 -5.37
C ASN A 19 2.65 -1.00 -5.04
N ILE A 20 1.36 -0.95 -4.71
CA ILE A 20 0.58 -2.17 -4.41
C ILE A 20 0.51 -3.09 -5.64
N THR A 21 0.22 -2.52 -6.81
CA THR A 21 0.06 -3.29 -8.05
C THR A 21 1.38 -3.94 -8.48
N THR A 22 2.48 -3.18 -8.43
CA THR A 22 3.82 -3.69 -8.77
C THR A 22 4.30 -4.71 -7.74
N GLY A 23 4.02 -4.52 -6.45
CA GLY A 23 4.32 -5.49 -5.40
C GLY A 23 3.65 -6.84 -5.64
N LEU A 24 2.35 -6.85 -5.99
CA LEU A 24 1.64 -8.08 -6.35
C LEU A 24 2.22 -8.75 -7.61
N PHE A 25 2.56 -7.96 -8.63
CA PHE A 25 3.19 -8.47 -9.84
C PHE A 25 4.51 -9.19 -9.53
N TRP A 26 5.41 -8.55 -8.77
CA TRP A 26 6.70 -9.13 -8.42
C TRP A 26 6.57 -10.34 -7.49
N HIS A 27 5.62 -10.33 -6.54
CA HIS A 27 5.30 -11.51 -5.75
C HIS A 27 4.93 -12.71 -6.64
N MET A 28 3.98 -12.52 -7.56
CA MET A 28 3.53 -13.59 -8.45
C MET A 28 4.66 -14.07 -9.37
N HIS A 29 5.49 -13.14 -9.86
CA HIS A 29 6.63 -13.47 -10.70
C HIS A 29 7.66 -14.32 -9.93
N ALA A 30 8.01 -13.95 -8.70
CA ALA A 30 8.92 -14.71 -7.86
C ALA A 30 8.33 -16.05 -7.40
N ALA A 31 7.03 -16.12 -7.09
CA ALA A 31 6.39 -17.38 -6.71
C ALA A 31 6.43 -18.43 -7.83
N ARG A 32 6.40 -18.00 -9.10
CA ARG A 32 6.48 -18.89 -10.27
C ARG A 32 7.86 -19.51 -10.47
N THR A 33 8.93 -18.92 -9.94
CA THR A 33 10.28 -19.49 -10.09
C THR A 33 10.48 -20.74 -9.24
N GLN A 34 9.63 -20.96 -8.23
CA GLN A 34 9.78 -22.05 -7.24
C GLN A 34 11.15 -22.02 -6.53
N ASP A 35 11.80 -20.84 -6.47
CA ASP A 35 13.03 -20.62 -5.74
C ASP A 35 12.75 -19.83 -4.46
N ALA A 36 12.93 -20.50 -3.32
CA ALA A 36 12.70 -19.92 -2.00
C ALA A 36 13.61 -18.71 -1.73
N LYS A 37 14.83 -18.67 -2.28
CA LYS A 37 15.75 -17.52 -2.14
C LYS A 37 15.23 -16.30 -2.90
N CYS A 38 14.81 -16.51 -4.15
CA CYS A 38 14.19 -15.46 -4.97
C CYS A 38 12.92 -14.91 -4.31
N LEU A 39 12.06 -15.78 -3.79
CA LEU A 39 10.83 -15.38 -3.11
C LEU A 39 11.12 -14.59 -1.82
N ALA A 40 12.06 -15.06 -0.99
CA ALA A 40 12.46 -14.38 0.24
C ALA A 40 13.00 -12.97 -0.02
N HIS A 41 13.87 -12.83 -1.03
CA HIS A 41 14.44 -11.54 -1.44
C HIS A 41 13.35 -10.59 -1.95
N THR A 42 12.46 -11.10 -2.81
CA THR A 42 11.34 -10.34 -3.36
C THR A 42 10.39 -9.86 -2.26
N MET A 43 10.09 -10.72 -1.28
CA MET A 43 9.23 -10.34 -0.15
C MET A 43 9.87 -9.26 0.72
N ASP A 44 11.19 -9.32 0.97
CA ASP A 44 11.88 -8.24 1.69
C ASP A 44 11.79 -6.92 0.92
N GLY A 45 11.99 -6.94 -0.40
CA GLY A 45 11.82 -5.77 -1.26
C GLY A 45 10.42 -5.17 -1.17
N ILE A 46 9.38 -5.99 -1.29
CA ILE A 46 7.97 -5.54 -1.21
C ILE A 46 7.67 -4.93 0.16
N ILE A 47 8.07 -5.57 1.26
CA ILE A 47 7.83 -5.05 2.62
C ILE A 47 8.54 -3.71 2.83
N ARG A 48 9.76 -3.54 2.29
CA ARG A 48 10.47 -2.25 2.35
C ARG A 48 9.77 -1.20 1.50
N SER A 49 9.33 -1.56 0.30
CA SER A 49 8.58 -0.68 -0.60
C SER A 49 7.28 -0.21 0.03
N ASP A 50 6.54 -1.09 0.69
CA ASP A 50 5.32 -0.73 1.43
C ASP A 50 5.60 0.28 2.55
N ARG A 51 6.72 0.15 3.26
CA ARG A 51 7.10 1.12 4.29
C ARG A 51 7.47 2.49 3.72
N LEU A 52 8.04 2.54 2.52
CA LEU A 52 8.52 3.79 1.90
C LEU A 52 7.46 4.49 1.04
N PHE A 53 6.58 3.75 0.38
CA PHE A 53 5.60 4.29 -0.55
C PHE A 53 4.16 4.14 -0.07
N THR A 54 3.79 3.01 0.52
CA THR A 54 2.40 2.78 0.97
C THR A 54 2.10 3.62 2.21
N ILE A 55 2.91 3.55 3.27
CA ILE A 55 2.64 4.29 4.52
C ILE A 55 2.68 5.82 4.28
N PRO A 56 3.73 6.40 3.67
CA PRO A 56 3.74 7.84 3.38
C PRO A 56 2.68 8.22 2.35
N GLY A 57 2.41 7.35 1.36
CA GLY A 57 1.36 7.56 0.36
C GLY A 57 -0.01 7.72 0.98
N VAL A 58 -0.39 6.87 1.94
CA VAL A 58 -1.64 6.98 2.71
C VAL A 58 -1.73 8.34 3.41
N ILE A 59 -0.66 8.78 4.06
CA ILE A 59 -0.61 10.09 4.75
C ILE A 59 -0.80 11.23 3.75
N VAL A 60 -0.08 11.20 2.63
CA VAL A 60 -0.19 12.21 1.57
C VAL A 60 -1.62 12.26 1.04
N ILE A 61 -2.21 11.11 0.71
CA ILE A 61 -3.59 11.01 0.19
C ILE A 61 -4.58 11.64 1.17
N ILE A 62 -4.52 11.30 2.46
CA ILE A 62 -5.44 11.81 3.47
C ILE A 62 -5.27 13.32 3.64
N VAL A 63 -4.03 13.78 3.90
CA VAL A 63 -3.75 15.20 4.19
C VAL A 63 -4.14 16.08 3.00
N THR A 64 -3.74 15.69 1.80
CA THR A 64 -4.01 16.48 0.59
C THR A 64 -5.48 16.40 0.14
N GLY A 65 -6.16 15.27 0.39
CA GLY A 65 -7.59 15.10 0.13
C GLY A 65 -8.44 15.97 1.05
N VAL A 66 -8.11 15.99 2.35
CA VAL A 66 -8.74 16.88 3.34
C VAL A 66 -8.47 18.35 2.99
N ALA A 67 -7.22 18.70 2.66
CA ALA A 67 -6.88 20.06 2.24
C ALA A 67 -7.66 20.49 0.98
N ALA A 68 -7.80 19.60 -0.01
CA ALA A 68 -8.60 19.87 -1.20
C ALA A 68 -10.09 20.07 -0.86
N ALA A 69 -10.67 19.28 0.05
CA ALA A 69 -12.04 19.47 0.49
C ALA A 69 -12.25 20.83 1.20
N ILE A 70 -11.31 21.22 2.08
CA ILE A 70 -11.35 22.52 2.77
C ILE A 70 -11.26 23.68 1.77
N TYR A 71 -10.28 23.67 0.86
CA TYR A 71 -10.12 24.73 -0.14
C TYR A 71 -11.23 24.75 -1.19
N GLY A 72 -11.91 23.63 -1.41
CA GLY A 72 -13.05 23.51 -2.30
C GLY A 72 -14.39 23.84 -1.64
N HIS A 73 -14.39 24.20 -0.36
CA HIS A 73 -15.61 24.40 0.44
C HIS A 73 -16.57 23.21 0.41
N LEU A 74 -16.01 21.99 0.34
CA LEU A 74 -16.76 20.73 0.33
C LEU A 74 -16.86 20.20 1.76
N PRO A 75 -18.06 20.16 2.38
CA PRO A 75 -18.21 19.63 3.73
C PRO A 75 -17.87 18.14 3.74
N ILE A 76 -16.79 17.74 4.43
CA ILE A 76 -16.31 16.34 4.42
C ILE A 76 -17.38 15.38 4.94
N LEU A 77 -18.07 15.75 6.02
CA LEU A 77 -19.13 14.94 6.62
C LEU A 77 -20.49 15.07 5.89
N GLY A 78 -20.71 16.20 5.20
CA GLY A 78 -21.95 16.44 4.46
C GLY A 78 -21.91 15.90 3.03
N THR A 79 -20.72 15.65 2.48
CA THR A 79 -20.52 15.15 1.12
C THR A 79 -20.36 13.64 1.17
N GLY A 80 -21.45 12.91 0.94
CA GLY A 80 -21.50 11.45 1.16
C GLY A 80 -20.37 10.67 0.47
N TRP A 81 -20.00 11.00 -0.77
CA TRP A 81 -18.92 10.30 -1.47
C TRP A 81 -17.53 10.57 -0.86
N ILE A 82 -17.28 11.76 -0.27
CA ILE A 82 -16.02 12.06 0.43
C ILE A 82 -15.97 11.31 1.76
N LEU A 83 -17.07 11.32 2.52
CA LEU A 83 -17.16 10.61 3.79
C LEU A 83 -16.93 9.12 3.59
N TRP A 84 -17.68 8.49 2.69
CA TRP A 84 -17.59 7.04 2.48
C TRP A 84 -16.26 6.62 1.88
N THR A 85 -15.65 7.38 0.97
CA THR A 85 -14.30 7.07 0.48
C THR A 85 -13.26 7.13 1.59
N LEU A 86 -13.33 8.12 2.48
CA LEU A 86 -12.43 8.21 3.63
C LEU A 86 -12.62 7.02 4.60
N VAL A 87 -13.86 6.67 4.93
CA VAL A 87 -14.19 5.52 5.79
C VAL A 87 -13.67 4.22 5.18
N LEU A 88 -14.00 3.94 3.91
CA LEU A 88 -13.57 2.73 3.23
C LEU A 88 -12.04 2.66 3.10
N PHE A 89 -11.38 3.79 2.88
CA PHE A 89 -9.92 3.86 2.82
C PHE A 89 -9.27 3.56 4.16
N LEU A 90 -9.80 4.08 5.27
CA LEU A 90 -9.34 3.76 6.63
C LEU A 90 -9.55 2.29 6.96
N VAL A 91 -10.74 1.74 6.65
CA VAL A 91 -11.04 0.31 6.85
C VAL A 91 -10.06 -0.57 6.08
N SER A 92 -9.78 -0.23 4.82
CA SER A 92 -8.78 -0.92 4.00
C SER A 92 -7.38 -0.88 4.64
N GLY A 93 -6.94 0.28 5.13
CA GLY A 93 -5.67 0.44 5.83
C GLY A 93 -5.58 -0.41 7.11
N VAL A 94 -6.67 -0.48 7.88
CA VAL A 94 -6.75 -1.32 9.08
C VAL A 94 -6.65 -2.80 8.71
N ILE A 95 -7.39 -3.26 7.69
CA ILE A 95 -7.31 -4.65 7.21
C ILE A 95 -5.90 -4.98 6.74
N PHE A 96 -5.27 -4.07 6.00
CA PHE A 96 -3.88 -4.23 5.55
C PHE A 96 -2.92 -4.43 6.73
N MET A 97 -3.03 -3.58 7.75
CA MET A 97 -2.15 -3.64 8.94
C MET A 97 -2.38 -4.89 9.78
N ILE A 98 -3.63 -5.33 9.96
CA ILE A 98 -3.97 -6.47 10.83
C ILE A 98 -3.76 -7.81 10.12
N ARG A 99 -3.95 -7.88 8.80
CA ARG A 99 -3.96 -9.15 8.05
C ARG A 99 -2.82 -9.26 7.05
N VAL A 100 -2.69 -8.28 6.17
CA VAL A 100 -1.77 -8.37 5.02
C VAL A 100 -0.32 -8.22 5.47
N ALA A 101 0.01 -7.21 6.26
CA ALA A 101 1.38 -6.95 6.71
C ALA A 101 1.96 -8.11 7.56
N PRO A 102 1.23 -8.74 8.49
CA PRO A 102 1.70 -9.95 9.18
C PRO A 102 1.87 -11.14 8.24
N LEU A 103 0.97 -11.32 7.28
CA LEU A 103 1.05 -12.41 6.31
C LEU A 103 2.30 -12.26 5.41
N GLN A 104 2.59 -11.06 4.92
CA GLN A 104 3.81 -10.79 4.14
C GLN A 104 5.08 -11.15 4.93
N ARG A 105 5.13 -10.81 6.23
CA ARG A 105 6.28 -11.17 7.09
C ARG A 105 6.39 -12.68 7.28
N ARG A 106 5.26 -13.37 7.46
CA ARG A 106 5.22 -14.83 7.60
C ARG A 106 5.68 -15.52 6.31
N LEU A 107 5.21 -15.06 5.15
CA LEU A 107 5.63 -15.56 3.84
C LEU A 107 7.14 -15.40 3.63
N ARG A 108 7.68 -14.23 3.96
CA ARG A 108 9.13 -13.99 3.94
C ARG A 108 9.89 -14.97 4.84
N ALA A 109 9.44 -15.16 6.08
CA ALA A 109 10.10 -16.05 7.04
C ALA A 109 10.08 -17.51 6.56
N LEU A 110 8.96 -17.98 5.99
CA LEU A 110 8.85 -19.31 5.40
C LEU A 110 9.79 -19.48 4.20
N ALA A 111 9.82 -18.51 3.29
CA ALA A 111 10.72 -18.53 2.14
C ALA A 111 12.21 -18.51 2.58
N GLN A 112 12.55 -17.78 3.64
CA GLN A 112 13.90 -17.79 4.22
C GLN A 112 14.26 -19.15 4.82
N ALA A 113 13.33 -19.81 5.51
CA ALA A 113 13.54 -21.16 6.03
C ALA A 113 13.75 -22.16 4.89
N GLY A 114 12.90 -22.13 3.86
CA GLY A 114 13.05 -22.98 2.67
C GLY A 114 14.38 -22.77 1.94
N ALA A 115 14.81 -21.52 1.83
CA ALA A 115 16.11 -21.17 1.26
C ALA A 115 17.31 -21.76 2.01
N GLN A 116 17.18 -21.99 3.32
CA GLN A 116 18.22 -22.60 4.16
C GLN A 116 18.18 -24.13 4.11
N SER A 117 16.99 -24.74 4.03
CA SER A 117 16.82 -26.18 3.95
C SER A 117 16.95 -26.76 2.53
N GLY A 118 17.02 -25.90 1.50
CA GLY A 118 17.03 -26.33 0.10
C GLY A 118 15.66 -26.86 -0.37
N SER A 119 14.58 -26.51 0.34
CA SER A 119 13.21 -26.90 0.03
C SER A 119 12.38 -25.65 -0.26
N PHE A 120 11.41 -25.74 -1.17
CA PHE A 120 10.43 -24.69 -1.38
C PHE A 120 9.24 -24.85 -0.42
#